data_AF-A0AAD8DYZ1-F1
#
_entry.id   AF-A0AAD8DYZ1-F1
#
_cell.length_a   1.000
_cell.length_b   1.000
_cell.length_c   1.000
_cell.angle_alpha   90.00
_cell.angle_beta   90.00
_cell.angle_gamma   90.00
#
_symmetry.space_group_name_H-M   'P 1'
#
loop_
_entity.id
_entity.type
_entity.pdbx_description
1 polymer ?
#
loop_
_entity_poly.entity_id
_entity_poly.type
_entity_poly.pdbx_seq_one_letter_code
_entity_poly.pdbx_strand_id
1 'polypeptide(L)'
;MSRGRLPQSAIEDLLREDEEESESELSDHGSETSDHIIAEEPRSAEESNCSDSEEDDLPLSEINSYFTGRDKVTKWQKSNNNRVRRQVQNILTEDAGIRRNGVGVTTFTEAWSLFISENIIEKVVRCTNEFIQKKTPSYNRIRDCKPTDAVEIRALLGLLYIAGSLKASHANLEDLYSSDGTGIPIFPTTMSVKRVNFY
;
A
#
# COMPACT_ATOMS: atom_id res chain seq x y z
N MET A 1 2.73 -38.41 -53.52
CA MET A 1 1.95 -37.19 -53.87
C MET A 1 1.97 -36.24 -52.66
N SER A 2 3.12 -35.59 -52.44
CA SER A 2 3.33 -34.14 -52.38
C SER A 2 2.30 -33.32 -51.60
N ARG A 3 2.66 -32.93 -50.36
CA ARG A 3 1.98 -31.89 -49.58
C ARG A 3 2.40 -30.53 -50.16
N GLY A 4 1.44 -29.78 -50.69
CA GLY A 4 1.66 -28.46 -51.28
C GLY A 4 2.21 -27.47 -50.25
N ARG A 5 3.33 -26.83 -50.58
CA ARG A 5 3.95 -25.74 -49.83
C ARG A 5 3.17 -24.46 -50.17
N LEU A 6 2.59 -23.78 -49.17
CA LEU A 6 1.92 -22.50 -49.36
C LEU A 6 2.94 -21.43 -49.84
N PRO A 7 2.55 -20.50 -50.74
CA PRO A 7 3.44 -19.48 -51.27
C PRO A 7 3.78 -18.42 -50.19
N GLN A 8 5.03 -17.95 -50.21
CA GLN A 8 5.59 -17.01 -49.22
C GLN A 8 4.84 -15.68 -49.12
N SER A 9 4.09 -15.28 -50.14
CA SER A 9 3.28 -14.05 -50.14
C SER A 9 2.11 -14.10 -49.15
N ALA A 10 1.59 -15.29 -48.82
CA ALA A 10 0.50 -15.44 -47.85
C ALA A 10 0.96 -15.30 -46.38
N ILE A 11 2.27 -15.34 -46.14
CA ILE A 11 2.87 -15.20 -44.80
C ILE A 11 3.13 -13.71 -44.50
N GLU A 12 3.43 -12.90 -45.52
CA GLU A 12 3.68 -11.47 -45.37
C GLU A 12 2.40 -10.65 -45.11
N ASP A 13 1.26 -11.07 -45.66
CA ASP A 13 -0.02 -10.40 -45.42
C ASP A 13 -0.60 -10.69 -44.02
N LEU A 14 -0.25 -11.82 -43.39
CA LEU A 14 -0.64 -12.15 -42.01
C LEU A 14 0.19 -11.42 -40.94
N LEU A 15 1.33 -10.85 -41.32
CA LEU A 15 2.22 -10.12 -40.41
C LEU A 15 1.98 -8.60 -40.42
N ARG A 16 1.02 -8.12 -41.21
CA ARG A 16 0.77 -6.69 -41.43
C ARG A 16 -0.50 -6.17 -40.72
N GLU A 17 -1.24 -7.02 -40.00
CA GLU A 17 -2.50 -6.65 -39.32
C GLU A 17 -2.38 -6.43 -37.79
N ASP A 18 -1.20 -6.60 -37.18
CA ASP A 18 -1.02 -6.45 -35.71
C ASP A 18 -0.42 -5.09 -35.26
N GLU A 19 -0.35 -4.08 -36.15
CA GLU A 19 0.13 -2.72 -35.82
C GLU A 19 -0.99 -1.67 -35.63
N GLU A 20 -2.06 -2.00 -34.89
CA GLU A 20 -2.92 -0.97 -34.30
C GLU A 20 -2.77 -0.89 -32.77
N GLU A 21 -1.89 0.04 -32.42
CA GLU A 21 -1.56 0.61 -31.12
C GLU A 21 -2.81 1.09 -30.37
N SER A 22 -3.18 0.41 -29.28
CA SER A 22 -4.19 0.88 -28.34
C SER A 22 -3.53 1.66 -27.18
N GLU A 23 -3.30 2.95 -27.40
CA GLU A 23 -2.98 3.90 -26.34
C GLU A 23 -4.24 4.10 -25.46
N SER A 24 -4.30 3.40 -24.33
CA SER A 24 -5.29 3.69 -23.29
C SER A 24 -4.60 4.46 -22.16
N GLU A 25 -4.75 5.78 -22.19
CA GLU A 25 -4.38 6.64 -21.06
C GLU A 25 -5.28 6.34 -19.86
N LEU A 26 -4.75 5.62 -18.89
CA LEU A 26 -5.35 5.45 -17.58
C LEU A 26 -5.00 6.68 -16.72
N SER A 27 -5.91 7.64 -16.69
CA SER A 27 -5.93 8.71 -15.68
C SER A 27 -6.27 8.10 -14.32
N ASP A 28 -5.26 7.83 -13.51
CA ASP A 28 -5.42 7.41 -12.11
C ASP A 28 -5.37 8.64 -11.20
N HIS A 29 -6.55 9.12 -10.80
CA HIS A 29 -6.67 10.13 -9.76
C HIS A 29 -6.52 9.44 -8.39
N GLY A 30 -5.28 9.20 -8.00
CA GLY A 30 -4.92 8.72 -6.66
C GLY A 30 -5.41 9.70 -5.61
N SER A 31 -6.58 9.42 -5.03
CA SER A 31 -7.06 10.11 -3.84
C SER A 31 -6.23 9.65 -2.65
N GLU A 32 -5.20 10.42 -2.32
CA GLU A 32 -4.41 10.23 -1.10
C GLU A 32 -5.25 10.64 0.11
N THR A 33 -6.10 9.73 0.61
CA THR A 33 -6.69 9.89 1.95
C THR A 33 -5.61 9.52 2.96
N SER A 34 -4.77 10.50 3.30
CA SER A 34 -3.85 10.41 4.42
C SER A 34 -4.66 10.27 5.71
N ASP A 35 -4.71 9.06 6.26
CA ASP A 35 -5.20 8.80 7.62
C ASP A 35 -4.17 9.35 8.62
N HIS A 36 -4.13 10.67 8.75
CA HIS A 36 -3.40 11.32 9.82
C HIS A 36 -4.17 11.06 11.12
N ILE A 37 -3.75 10.03 11.86
CA ILE A 37 -4.12 9.89 13.27
C ILE A 37 -3.49 11.10 13.98
N ILE A 38 -4.30 12.11 14.24
CA ILE A 38 -3.92 13.23 15.11
C ILE A 38 -3.95 12.66 16.53
N ALA A 39 -2.76 12.39 17.08
CA ALA A 39 -2.63 12.26 18.52
C ALA A 39 -3.00 13.62 19.11
N GLU A 40 -4.19 13.72 19.70
CA GLU A 40 -4.58 14.92 20.44
C GLU A 40 -3.68 15.03 21.66
N GLU A 41 -2.66 15.90 21.58
CA GLU A 41 -2.06 16.47 22.78
C GLU A 41 -3.15 17.18 23.59
N PRO A 42 -3.15 17.05 24.93
CA PRO A 42 -4.07 17.78 25.77
C PRO A 42 -3.76 19.27 25.66
N ARG A 43 -4.55 19.98 24.85
CA ARG A 43 -4.50 21.43 24.76
C ARG A 43 -4.95 21.99 26.11
N SER A 44 -3.98 22.49 26.87
CA SER A 44 -4.23 23.29 28.06
C SER A 44 -5.17 24.44 27.66
N ALA A 45 -6.35 24.50 28.27
CA ALA A 45 -7.34 25.52 27.98
C ALA A 45 -6.80 26.87 28.47
N GLU A 46 -6.27 27.67 27.55
CA GLU A 46 -6.10 29.09 27.78
C GLU A 46 -7.44 29.77 27.49
N GLU A 47 -7.95 30.44 28.52
CA GLU A 47 -9.23 31.14 28.58
C GLU A 47 -9.24 32.28 27.54
N SER A 48 -9.64 32.00 26.30
CA SER A 48 -9.86 33.02 25.27
C SER A 48 -11.20 33.69 25.51
N ASN A 49 -11.20 34.77 26.29
CA ASN A 49 -12.37 35.61 26.48
C ASN A 49 -12.51 36.57 25.30
N CYS A 50 -13.05 36.09 24.18
CA CYS A 50 -13.45 36.94 23.06
C CYS A 50 -14.94 37.26 23.22
N SER A 51 -15.25 38.30 23.99
CA SER A 51 -16.58 38.91 24.03
C SER A 51 -16.58 40.09 23.07
N ASP A 52 -16.89 39.82 21.81
CA ASP A 52 -17.31 40.85 20.86
C ASP A 52 -18.68 40.43 20.30
N SER A 53 -19.73 40.83 21.00
CA SER A 53 -21.10 40.57 20.60
C SER A 53 -21.87 41.87 20.74
N GLU A 54 -22.21 42.50 19.61
CA GLU A 54 -23.04 43.71 19.53
C GLU A 54 -24.52 43.44 19.91
N GLU A 55 -24.79 42.58 20.90
CA GLU A 55 -26.13 42.23 21.40
C GLU A 55 -26.37 42.75 22.84
N ASP A 56 -25.58 43.71 23.32
CA ASP A 56 -25.62 44.20 24.71
C ASP A 56 -26.87 45.02 25.09
N ASP A 57 -27.75 45.36 24.13
CA ASP A 57 -28.96 46.15 24.38
C ASP A 57 -30.29 45.38 24.18
N LEU A 58 -30.26 44.06 24.01
CA LEU A 58 -31.48 43.25 23.88
C LEU A 58 -31.93 42.69 25.25
N PRO A 59 -33.24 42.76 25.59
CA PRO A 59 -33.74 42.15 26.82
C PRO A 59 -33.43 40.65 26.83
N LEU A 60 -33.04 40.10 27.98
CA LEU A 60 -32.66 38.68 28.19
C LEU A 60 -33.66 37.66 27.60
N SER A 61 -34.91 38.06 27.39
CA SER A 61 -35.95 37.27 26.72
C SER A 61 -35.73 37.04 25.21
N GLU A 62 -34.87 37.82 24.56
CA GLU A 62 -34.63 37.82 23.11
C GLU A 62 -33.28 37.20 22.71
N ILE A 63 -32.41 36.88 23.67
CA ILE A 63 -31.12 36.24 23.42
C ILE A 63 -31.34 34.76 23.12
N ASN A 64 -31.30 34.38 21.85
CA ASN A 64 -31.38 32.98 21.45
C ASN A 64 -30.13 32.21 21.92
N SER A 65 -30.35 31.11 22.65
CA SER A 65 -29.30 30.21 23.17
C SER A 65 -28.68 29.28 22.11
N TYR A 66 -29.09 29.41 20.85
CA TYR A 66 -28.62 28.61 19.74
C TYR A 66 -28.53 29.43 18.44
N PHE A 67 -27.61 29.06 17.56
CA PHE A 67 -27.59 29.48 16.16
C PHE A 67 -28.47 28.55 15.31
N THR A 68 -29.17 29.09 14.32
CA THR A 68 -29.93 28.31 13.35
C THR A 68 -29.15 28.15 12.05
N GLY A 69 -29.06 26.92 11.56
CA GLY A 69 -28.47 26.59 10.26
C GLY A 69 -29.27 27.17 9.10
N ARG A 70 -28.64 27.19 7.92
CA ARG A 70 -29.22 27.72 6.68
C ARG A 70 -30.49 26.99 6.24
N ASP A 71 -30.62 25.73 6.65
CA ASP A 71 -31.79 24.87 6.47
C ASP A 71 -32.99 25.26 7.36
N LYS A 72 -32.79 26.18 8.32
CA LYS A 72 -33.75 26.59 9.36
C LYS A 72 -34.23 25.46 10.29
N VAL A 73 -33.64 24.27 10.17
CA VAL A 73 -33.99 23.09 10.97
C VAL A 73 -32.90 22.79 11.99
N THR A 74 -31.64 22.87 11.58
CA THR A 74 -30.51 22.54 12.46
C THR A 74 -30.27 23.67 13.45
N LYS A 75 -30.17 23.33 14.75
CA LYS A 75 -29.88 24.29 15.84
C LYS A 75 -28.56 23.94 16.51
N TRP A 76 -27.63 24.89 16.56
CA TRP A 76 -26.32 24.78 17.18
C TRP A 76 -26.32 25.54 18.50
N GLN A 77 -26.20 24.85 19.63
CA GLN A 77 -26.18 25.54 20.93
C GLN A 77 -24.94 26.43 21.06
N LYS A 78 -25.12 27.66 21.55
CA LYS A 78 -24.02 28.62 21.75
C LYS A 78 -23.10 28.22 22.92
N SER A 79 -23.64 27.48 23.89
CA SER A 79 -22.91 27.00 25.07
C SER A 79 -22.76 25.48 25.04
N ASN A 80 -21.69 24.99 25.68
CA ASN A 80 -21.45 23.57 25.82
C ASN A 80 -22.52 22.95 26.75
N ASN A 81 -23.17 21.87 26.31
CA ASN A 81 -24.12 21.14 27.14
C ASN A 81 -23.36 20.35 28.20
N ASN A 82 -23.10 20.97 29.35
CA ASN A 82 -22.19 20.46 30.38
C ASN A 82 -22.67 19.18 31.10
N ARG A 83 -23.81 18.57 30.73
CA ARG A 83 -24.29 17.34 31.39
C ARG A 83 -25.03 16.42 30.44
N VAL A 84 -24.31 15.77 29.54
CA VAL A 84 -24.77 14.51 28.98
C VAL A 84 -23.90 13.40 29.56
N ARG A 85 -24.49 12.58 30.43
CA ARG A 85 -23.87 11.30 30.82
C ARG A 85 -23.75 10.50 29.53
N ARG A 86 -22.53 10.41 28.97
CA ARG A 86 -22.27 9.52 27.83
C ARG A 86 -22.73 8.12 28.23
N GLN A 87 -23.55 7.48 27.40
CA GLN A 87 -24.01 6.12 27.63
C GLN A 87 -22.77 5.24 27.77
N VAL A 88 -22.74 4.35 28.78
CA VAL A 88 -21.62 3.41 28.96
C VAL A 88 -21.67 2.42 27.80
N GLN A 89 -20.91 2.69 26.74
CA GLN A 89 -20.65 1.71 25.68
C GLN A 89 -19.43 0.87 26.08
N ASN A 90 -19.22 -0.26 25.41
CA ASN A 90 -18.15 -1.22 25.70
C ASN A 90 -16.77 -0.55 25.50
N ILE A 91 -16.27 0.13 26.54
CA ILE A 91 -14.92 0.69 26.56
C ILE A 91 -14.00 -0.51 26.70
N LEU A 92 -13.45 -0.99 25.58
CA LEU A 92 -12.38 -1.97 25.57
C LEU A 92 -11.24 -1.41 26.42
N THR A 93 -11.12 -1.90 27.65
CA THR A 93 -10.14 -1.48 28.66
C THR A 93 -8.87 -2.33 28.58
N GLU A 94 -8.66 -2.99 27.44
CA GLU A 94 -7.46 -3.78 27.27
C GLU A 94 -6.30 -2.81 27.01
N ASP A 95 -5.27 -2.90 27.85
CA ASP A 95 -4.10 -2.05 27.73
C ASP A 95 -3.47 -2.19 26.33
N ALA A 96 -3.14 -1.05 25.73
CA ALA A 96 -2.41 -1.01 24.47
C ALA A 96 -1.00 -1.59 24.70
N GLY A 97 -0.71 -2.73 24.10
CA GLY A 97 0.56 -3.41 24.30
C GLY A 97 0.73 -4.67 23.46
N ILE A 98 1.97 -5.16 23.43
CA ILE A 98 2.35 -6.38 22.73
C ILE A 98 1.71 -7.58 23.43
N ARG A 99 0.98 -8.40 22.67
CA ARG A 99 0.23 -9.54 23.21
C ARG A 99 0.95 -10.87 22.97
N ARG A 100 0.79 -11.78 23.94
CA ARG A 100 1.09 -13.22 23.83
C ARG A 100 2.48 -13.50 23.25
N ASN A 101 2.55 -13.91 21.98
CA ASN A 101 3.74 -14.41 21.30
C ASN A 101 4.78 -13.32 21.00
N GLY A 102 4.40 -12.04 21.06
CA GLY A 102 5.35 -10.94 20.93
C GLY A 102 6.07 -10.59 22.23
N VAL A 103 5.62 -11.12 23.37
CA VAL A 103 6.23 -10.84 24.67
C VAL A 103 7.57 -11.57 24.76
N GLY A 104 8.67 -10.81 24.89
CA GLY A 104 10.02 -11.36 25.00
C GLY A 104 10.82 -11.41 23.70
N VAL A 105 10.24 -10.95 22.58
CA VAL A 105 10.98 -10.80 21.34
C VAL A 105 11.89 -9.58 21.40
N THR A 106 13.20 -9.80 21.33
CA THR A 106 14.21 -8.74 21.37
C THR A 106 14.88 -8.51 20.02
N THR A 107 14.88 -9.53 19.15
CA THR A 107 15.55 -9.45 17.85
C THR A 107 14.58 -9.08 16.73
N PHE A 108 15.06 -8.29 15.78
CA PHE A 108 14.26 -7.92 14.60
C PHE A 108 13.84 -9.14 13.78
N THR A 109 14.71 -10.15 13.66
CA THR A 109 14.43 -11.38 12.90
C THR A 109 13.33 -12.22 13.52
N GLU A 110 13.30 -12.35 14.84
CA GLU A 110 12.20 -13.03 15.54
C GLU A 110 10.90 -12.23 15.42
N ALA A 111 10.96 -10.90 15.54
CA ALA A 111 9.80 -10.03 15.38
C ALA A 111 9.21 -10.15 13.98
N TRP A 112 10.07 -10.13 12.95
CA TRP A 112 9.67 -10.32 11.56
C TRP A 112 9.02 -11.69 11.34
N SER A 113 9.57 -12.74 11.95
CA SER A 113 9.06 -14.12 11.84
C SER A 113 7.67 -14.30 12.47
N LEU A 114 7.23 -13.41 13.37
CA LEU A 114 5.87 -13.42 13.90
C LEU A 114 4.84 -13.01 12.84
N PHE A 115 5.20 -12.10 11.93
CA PHE A 115 4.33 -11.65 10.85
C PHE A 115 4.42 -12.56 9.63
N ILE A 116 5.65 -12.96 9.28
CA ILE A 116 5.95 -13.82 8.14
C ILE A 116 6.58 -15.11 8.66
N SER A 117 5.73 -16.06 9.00
CA SER A 117 6.16 -17.36 9.52
C SER A 117 6.78 -18.24 8.43
N GLU A 118 7.55 -19.24 8.86
CA GLU A 118 8.15 -20.24 7.96
C GLU A 118 7.10 -20.91 7.07
N ASN A 119 5.91 -21.22 7.63
CA ASN A 119 4.84 -21.86 6.87
C ASN A 119 4.34 -20.99 5.71
N ILE A 120 4.30 -19.66 5.90
CA ILE A 120 3.92 -18.72 4.83
C ILE A 120 4.98 -18.77 3.72
N ILE A 121 6.27 -18.71 4.08
CA ILE A 121 7.37 -18.80 3.12
C ILE A 121 7.33 -20.12 2.36
N GLU A 122 7.20 -21.25 3.05
CA GLU A 122 7.08 -22.57 2.43
C GLU A 122 5.90 -22.66 1.46
N LYS A 123 4.75 -22.08 1.85
CA LYS A 123 3.55 -22.05 0.99
C LYS A 123 3.79 -21.20 -0.26
N VAL A 124 4.44 -20.04 -0.13
CA VAL A 124 4.83 -19.20 -1.28
C VAL A 124 5.77 -19.98 -2.19
N VAL A 125 6.85 -20.55 -1.64
CA VAL A 125 7.83 -21.36 -2.40
C VAL A 125 7.13 -22.48 -3.18
N ARG A 126 6.22 -23.23 -2.55
CA ARG A 126 5.47 -24.31 -3.21
C ARG A 126 4.62 -23.78 -4.36
N CYS A 127 3.78 -22.77 -4.12
CA CYS A 127 2.91 -22.22 -5.15
C CYS A 127 3.71 -21.61 -6.32
N THR A 128 4.81 -20.92 -6.03
CA THR A 128 5.68 -20.34 -7.05
C THR A 128 6.39 -21.44 -7.85
N ASN A 129 6.82 -22.52 -7.21
CA ASN A 129 7.40 -23.67 -7.91
C ASN A 129 6.39 -24.37 -8.85
N GLU A 130 5.12 -24.49 -8.43
CA GLU A 130 4.06 -24.98 -9.31
C GLU A 130 3.84 -24.06 -10.53
N PHE A 131 3.91 -22.74 -10.33
CA PHE A 131 3.84 -21.77 -11.42
C PHE A 131 5.05 -21.88 -12.37
N ILE A 132 6.27 -22.00 -11.84
CA ILE A 132 7.50 -22.19 -12.63
C ILE A 132 7.40 -23.43 -13.49
N GLN A 133 6.92 -24.55 -12.93
CA GLN A 133 6.75 -25.80 -13.69
C GLN A 133 5.81 -25.62 -14.88
N LYS A 134 4.72 -24.85 -14.71
CA LYS A 134 3.79 -24.55 -15.81
C LYS A 134 4.40 -23.66 -16.89
N LYS A 135 5.27 -22.71 -16.52
CA LYS A 135 5.97 -21.81 -17.45
C LYS A 135 7.21 -22.42 -18.10
N THR A 136 7.80 -23.45 -17.49
CA THR A 136 9.02 -24.13 -17.97
C THR A 136 9.01 -24.49 -19.47
N PRO A 137 7.95 -25.05 -20.08
CA PRO A 137 7.96 -25.39 -21.51
C PRO A 137 8.06 -24.19 -22.45
N SER A 138 7.76 -22.97 -21.98
CA SER A 138 7.89 -21.75 -22.78
C SER A 138 9.32 -21.22 -22.85
N TYR A 139 10.24 -21.77 -22.07
CA TYR A 139 11.63 -21.28 -22.02
C TYR A 139 12.59 -22.29 -22.64
N ASN A 140 13.42 -21.81 -23.56
CA ASN A 140 14.46 -22.63 -24.19
C ASN A 140 15.62 -22.98 -23.24
N ARG A 141 15.81 -22.19 -22.17
CA ARG A 141 16.93 -22.33 -21.24
C ARG A 141 16.45 -22.71 -19.84
N ILE A 142 16.85 -23.91 -19.41
CA ILE A 142 16.51 -24.47 -18.08
C ILE A 142 16.96 -23.56 -16.93
N ARG A 143 18.07 -22.82 -17.10
CA ARG A 143 18.60 -21.91 -16.07
C ARG A 143 17.62 -20.78 -15.71
N ASP A 144 16.79 -20.35 -16.66
CA ASP A 144 15.91 -19.20 -16.48
C ASP A 144 14.60 -19.60 -15.76
N CYS A 145 14.29 -20.91 -15.72
CA CYS A 145 13.14 -21.48 -15.00
C CYS A 145 13.57 -22.45 -13.90
N LYS A 146 14.60 -22.09 -13.12
CA LYS A 146 14.96 -22.88 -11.95
C LYS A 146 13.90 -22.79 -10.86
N PRO A 147 13.62 -23.90 -10.14
CA PRO A 147 12.77 -23.86 -8.96
C PRO A 147 13.38 -22.91 -7.93
N THR A 148 12.51 -22.29 -7.16
CA THR A 148 12.82 -21.34 -6.10
C THR A 148 12.89 -22.01 -4.74
N ASP A 149 13.68 -21.42 -3.85
CA ASP A 149 13.90 -21.86 -2.47
C ASP A 149 13.50 -20.77 -1.46
N ALA A 150 13.31 -21.14 -0.20
CA ALA A 150 12.97 -20.22 0.88
C ALA A 150 13.98 -19.07 1.01
N VAL A 151 15.28 -19.33 0.80
CA VAL A 151 16.33 -18.31 0.81
C VAL A 151 16.11 -17.28 -0.29
N GLU A 152 15.73 -17.73 -1.49
CA GLU A 152 15.49 -16.85 -2.64
C GLU A 152 14.25 -15.98 -2.43
N ILE A 153 13.15 -16.54 -1.91
CA ILE A 153 11.94 -15.77 -1.56
C ILE A 153 12.23 -14.74 -0.48
N ARG A 154 13.02 -15.08 0.55
CA ARG A 154 13.45 -14.12 1.57
C ARG A 154 14.32 -13.02 0.99
N ALA A 155 15.23 -13.35 0.07
CA ALA A 155 16.05 -12.37 -0.62
C ALA A 155 15.20 -11.40 -1.47
N LEU A 156 14.18 -11.92 -2.17
CA LEU A 156 13.22 -11.10 -2.92
C LEU A 156 12.44 -10.15 -1.99
N LEU A 157 11.92 -10.64 -0.86
CA LEU A 157 11.25 -9.79 0.13
C LEU A 157 12.19 -8.70 0.68
N GLY A 158 13.45 -9.04 0.94
CA GLY A 158 14.48 -8.07 1.34
C GLY A 158 14.68 -6.96 0.30
N LEU A 159 14.77 -7.31 -0.98
CA LEU A 159 14.86 -6.34 -2.07
C LEU A 159 13.62 -5.44 -2.16
N LEU A 160 12.42 -5.99 -1.96
CA LEU A 160 11.17 -5.22 -1.92
C LEU A 160 11.14 -4.24 -0.74
N TYR A 161 11.61 -4.63 0.44
CA TYR A 161 11.72 -3.71 1.58
C TYR A 161 12.72 -2.60 1.33
N ILE A 162 13.86 -2.90 0.71
CA ILE A 162 14.85 -1.89 0.34
C ILE A 162 14.26 -0.92 -0.70
N ALA A 163 13.59 -1.43 -1.73
CA ALA A 163 12.93 -0.60 -2.73
C ALA A 163 11.89 0.34 -2.10
N GLY A 164 11.05 -0.18 -1.19
CA GLY A 164 10.07 0.61 -0.44
C GLY A 164 10.72 1.66 0.46
N SER A 165 11.80 1.31 1.17
CA SER A 165 12.56 2.24 2.02
C SER A 165 13.19 3.38 1.22
N LEU A 166 13.54 3.13 -0.03
CA LEU A 166 14.13 4.12 -0.94
C LEU A 166 13.08 4.91 -1.72
N LYS A 167 11.78 4.68 -1.46
CA LYS A 167 10.65 5.24 -2.22
C LYS A 167 10.72 4.96 -3.72
N ALA A 168 11.33 3.83 -4.08
CA ALA A 168 11.54 3.41 -5.47
C ALA A 168 10.49 2.39 -5.93
N SER A 169 9.31 2.37 -5.30
CA SER A 169 8.22 1.43 -5.60
C SER A 169 7.72 1.52 -7.04
N HIS A 170 7.80 2.72 -7.64
CA HIS A 170 7.40 3.00 -9.02
C HIS A 170 8.60 3.23 -9.95
N ALA A 171 9.83 3.02 -9.45
CA ALA A 171 11.02 3.15 -10.28
C ALA A 171 11.13 1.94 -11.21
N ASN A 172 11.67 2.17 -12.41
CA ASN A 172 11.93 1.07 -13.33
C ASN A 172 13.01 0.15 -12.74
N LEU A 173 12.83 -1.15 -12.94
CA LEU A 173 13.81 -2.14 -12.52
C LEU A 173 15.15 -1.95 -13.25
N GLU A 174 15.14 -1.43 -14.48
CA GLU A 174 16.39 -1.13 -15.20
C GLU A 174 17.20 -0.05 -14.47
N ASP A 175 16.56 1.03 -14.02
CA ASP A 175 17.21 2.12 -13.29
C ASP A 175 17.80 1.65 -11.96
N LEU A 176 17.08 0.79 -11.23
CA LEU A 176 17.56 0.20 -9.98
C LEU A 176 18.77 -0.72 -10.18
N TYR A 177 18.86 -1.37 -11.34
CA TYR A 177 19.90 -2.34 -11.68
C TYR A 177 21.00 -1.74 -12.58
N SER A 178 20.98 -0.44 -12.85
CA SER A 178 21.95 0.25 -13.70
C SER A 178 23.39 0.12 -13.19
N SER A 179 24.33 -0.11 -14.12
CA SER A 179 25.77 -0.22 -13.84
C SER A 179 26.56 1.07 -14.06
N ASP A 180 25.88 2.15 -14.46
CA ASP A 180 26.45 3.46 -14.81
C ASP A 180 26.80 4.33 -13.58
N GLY A 181 26.63 3.79 -12.37
CA GLY A 181 26.85 4.49 -11.10
C GLY A 181 25.59 5.10 -10.50
N THR A 182 24.45 5.06 -11.20
CA THR A 182 23.15 5.54 -10.68
C THR A 182 22.34 4.42 -10.03
N GLY A 183 22.58 3.16 -10.43
CA GLY A 183 21.90 2.00 -9.87
C GLY A 183 22.37 1.64 -8.46
N ILE A 184 21.59 0.79 -7.80
CA ILE A 184 21.76 0.48 -6.38
C ILE A 184 22.43 -0.88 -6.25
N PRO A 185 23.71 -0.96 -5.79
CA PRO A 185 24.51 -2.18 -5.90
C PRO A 185 23.93 -3.42 -5.23
N ILE A 186 23.10 -3.25 -4.20
CA ILE A 186 22.51 -4.37 -3.46
C ILE A 186 21.55 -5.20 -4.31
N PHE A 187 20.89 -4.58 -5.30
CA PHE A 187 19.96 -5.24 -6.20
C PHE A 187 20.66 -6.28 -7.09
N PRO A 188 21.59 -5.89 -8.00
CA PRO A 188 22.30 -6.84 -8.85
C PRO A 188 23.20 -7.83 -8.08
N THR A 189 23.64 -7.46 -6.87
CA THR A 189 24.43 -8.36 -6.00
C THR A 189 23.59 -9.48 -5.39
N THR A 190 22.32 -9.20 -5.08
CA THR A 190 21.43 -10.16 -4.41
C THR A 190 20.78 -11.12 -5.41
N MET A 191 20.23 -10.58 -6.50
CA MET A 191 19.52 -11.38 -7.50
C MET A 191 19.68 -10.74 -8.88
N SER A 192 19.63 -11.50 -9.96
CA SER A 192 19.71 -10.91 -11.31
C SER A 192 18.39 -10.25 -11.72
N VAL A 193 18.44 -9.16 -12.48
CA VAL A 193 17.24 -8.45 -12.99
C VAL A 193 16.28 -9.38 -13.75
N LYS A 194 16.82 -10.32 -14.53
CA LYS A 194 16.03 -11.32 -15.28
C LYS A 194 15.22 -12.23 -14.37
N ARG A 195 15.77 -12.54 -13.18
CA ARG A 195 15.10 -13.38 -12.20
C ARG A 195 14.04 -12.60 -11.43
N VAL A 196 14.26 -11.31 -11.14
CA VAL A 196 13.21 -10.44 -10.57
C VAL A 196 12.06 -10.30 -11.56
N ASN A 197 12.34 -9.98 -12.83
CA ASN A 197 11.34 -9.85 -13.89
C ASN A 197 10.58 -11.15 -14.20
N PHE A 198 11.12 -12.30 -13.77
CA PHE A 198 10.46 -13.58 -13.96
C PHE A 198 9.32 -13.81 -12.95
N TYR A 199 9.47 -13.29 -11.73
CA TYR A 199 8.45 -13.37 -10.68
C TYR A 199 7.28 -12.46 -10.98
#